data_AF-A0A2E8XRF4-F1
#
_entry.id   AF-A0A2E8XRF4-F1
#
_cell.length_a   1.000
_cell.length_b   1.000
_cell.length_c   1.000
_cell.angle_alpha   90.00
_cell.angle_beta   90.00
_cell.angle_gamma   90.00
#
_symmetry.space_group_name_H-M   'P 1'
#
loop_
_entity.id
_entity.type
_entity.pdbx_description
1 polymer ?
#
loop_
_entity_poly.entity_id
_entity_poly.type
_entity_poly.pdbx_seq_one_letter_code
_entity_poly.pdbx_strand_id
1 'polypeptide(L)'
;MDGLTQKFSFSYEDLIKCGHGELFGPGNAQLPLPPMLMFDRITEISVDGGEHGNGLIVAEFDIKDDLWFYGCHFEGDPIMPGCLGLDALWQMLGFFLGWQGLPGPGRALGVGEVKFAGEVKPEGMLLRYRIDVQKVIKRGFAVAVADGIAELDGETVYTTTGLRVGLFPPREGSK
;
A
#
# COMPACT_ATOMS: atom_id res chain seq x y z
N MET A 1 16.31 -12.84 8.90
CA MET A 1 15.54 -12.04 7.92
C MET A 1 15.97 -12.34 6.48
N ASP A 2 16.91 -13.26 6.24
CA ASP A 2 17.23 -13.73 4.89
C ASP A 2 16.15 -14.70 4.42
N GLY A 3 15.28 -14.25 3.52
CA GLY A 3 14.27 -15.10 2.87
C GLY A 3 12.98 -14.39 2.49
N LEU A 4 12.66 -13.23 3.09
CA LEU A 4 11.39 -12.56 2.80
C LEU A 4 11.32 -12.01 1.37
N THR A 5 12.46 -11.58 0.81
CA THR A 5 12.60 -11.14 -0.58
C THR A 5 12.49 -12.27 -1.61
N GLN A 6 12.38 -13.53 -1.17
CA GLN A 6 12.09 -14.68 -2.05
C GLN A 6 10.59 -14.96 -2.18
N LYS A 7 9.75 -14.26 -1.40
CA LYS A 7 8.29 -14.32 -1.49
C LYS A 7 7.79 -13.12 -2.27
N PHE A 8 7.05 -13.39 -3.34
CA PHE A 8 6.60 -12.40 -4.32
C PHE A 8 5.08 -12.17 -4.32
N SER A 9 4.35 -12.80 -3.39
CA SER A 9 2.92 -12.63 -3.17
C SER A 9 2.57 -12.93 -1.72
N PHE A 10 1.51 -12.31 -1.18
CA PHE A 10 1.14 -12.38 0.24
C PHE A 10 -0.38 -12.51 0.39
N SER A 11 -0.82 -13.48 1.18
CA SER A 11 -2.25 -13.70 1.49
C SER A 11 -2.75 -12.70 2.53
N TYR A 12 -4.07 -12.64 2.74
CA TYR A 12 -4.67 -11.84 3.79
C TYR A 12 -4.07 -12.15 5.17
N GLU A 13 -3.82 -13.43 5.50
CA GLU A 13 -3.22 -13.78 6.80
C GLU A 13 -1.79 -13.24 6.93
N ASP A 14 -1.02 -13.18 5.84
CA ASP A 14 0.29 -12.55 5.85
C ASP A 14 0.21 -11.04 6.11
N LEU A 15 -0.79 -10.36 5.52
CA LEU A 15 -1.02 -8.93 5.74
C LEU A 15 -1.43 -8.65 7.18
N ILE A 16 -2.27 -9.50 7.78
CA ILE A 16 -2.64 -9.41 9.20
C ILE A 16 -1.42 -9.62 10.10
N LYS A 17 -0.55 -10.60 9.80
CA LYS A 17 0.74 -10.75 10.50
C LYS A 17 1.63 -9.51 10.34
N CYS A 18 1.63 -8.87 9.18
CA CYS A 18 2.33 -7.60 8.98
C CYS A 18 1.77 -6.51 9.89
N GLY A 19 0.44 -6.39 10.00
CA GLY A 19 -0.21 -5.43 10.88
C GLY A 19 0.08 -5.66 12.36
N HIS A 20 0.24 -6.92 12.79
CA HIS A 20 0.69 -7.26 14.15
C HIS A 20 2.21 -7.10 14.37
N GLY A 21 3.00 -6.76 13.34
CA GLY A 21 4.45 -6.61 13.44
C GLY A 21 5.22 -7.94 13.45
N GLU A 22 4.55 -9.03 13.07
CA GLU A 22 5.10 -10.38 13.08
C GLU A 22 5.80 -10.73 11.76
N LEU A 23 5.56 -9.97 10.69
CA LEU A 23 6.13 -10.24 9.36
C LEU A 23 7.55 -9.68 9.20
N PHE A 24 7.76 -8.39 9.46
CA PHE A 24 9.06 -7.72 9.33
C PHE A 24 9.82 -7.63 10.66
N GLY A 25 9.19 -8.06 11.75
CA GLY A 25 9.73 -8.03 13.11
C GLY A 25 9.50 -6.70 13.85
N PRO A 26 9.78 -6.68 15.17
CA PRO A 26 9.46 -5.53 16.03
C PRO A 26 10.17 -4.24 15.61
N GLY A 27 9.44 -3.13 15.63
CA GLY A 27 9.99 -1.80 15.32
C GLY A 27 10.19 -1.50 13.83
N ASN A 28 9.82 -2.43 12.94
CA ASN A 28 9.88 -2.24 11.49
C ASN A 28 8.50 -1.84 10.92
N ALA A 29 8.40 -1.81 9.59
CA ALA A 29 7.15 -1.48 8.91
C ALA A 29 6.00 -2.40 9.38
N GLN A 30 4.80 -1.84 9.45
CA GLN A 30 3.56 -2.54 9.73
C GLN A 30 2.49 -1.98 8.80
N LEU A 31 1.60 -2.84 8.33
CA LEU A 31 0.36 -2.39 7.72
C LEU A 31 -0.63 -1.94 8.80
N PRO A 32 -1.61 -1.08 8.47
CA PRO A 32 -2.77 -0.91 9.33
C PRO A 32 -3.52 -2.23 9.52
N LEU A 33 -4.18 -2.40 10.65
CA LEU A 33 -5.15 -3.49 10.85
C LEU A 33 -6.53 -3.06 10.32
N PRO A 34 -7.44 -4.00 10.01
CA PRO A 34 -8.84 -3.69 9.79
C PRO A 34 -9.41 -2.85 10.94
N PRO A 35 -10.27 -1.86 10.66
CA PRO A 35 -10.90 -1.60 9.35
C PRO A 35 -10.09 -0.69 8.41
N MET A 36 -8.82 -0.36 8.74
CA MET A 36 -7.98 0.55 7.94
C MET A 36 -7.08 -0.15 6.90
N LEU A 37 -6.98 -1.48 6.91
CA LEU A 37 -6.27 -2.24 5.88
C LEU A 37 -7.08 -2.22 4.57
N MET A 38 -6.51 -1.68 3.49
CA MET A 38 -7.25 -1.33 2.26
C MET A 38 -6.98 -2.25 1.06
N PHE A 39 -6.48 -3.46 1.30
CA PHE A 39 -6.34 -4.52 0.31
C PHE A 39 -6.26 -5.88 1.00
N ASP A 40 -6.68 -6.92 0.29
CA ASP A 40 -6.78 -8.29 0.83
C ASP A 40 -5.55 -9.13 0.55
N ARG A 41 -4.79 -8.80 -0.50
CA ARG A 41 -3.64 -9.58 -0.94
C ARG A 41 -2.67 -8.76 -1.77
N ILE A 42 -1.41 -9.16 -1.75
CA ILE A 42 -0.37 -8.71 -2.70
C ILE A 42 -0.18 -9.86 -3.68
N THR A 43 -0.44 -9.62 -4.96
CA THR A 43 -0.33 -10.64 -6.02
C THR A 43 1.04 -10.64 -6.69
N GLU A 44 1.73 -9.50 -6.66
CA GLU A 44 3.07 -9.35 -7.23
C GLU A 44 3.88 -8.31 -6.43
N ILE A 45 5.14 -8.60 -6.17
CA ILE A 45 6.11 -7.63 -5.65
C ILE A 45 7.49 -7.97 -6.18
N SER A 46 8.25 -6.98 -6.64
CA SER A 46 9.59 -7.18 -7.21
C SER A 46 10.47 -5.96 -6.99
N VAL A 47 11.77 -6.18 -6.71
CA VAL A 47 12.78 -5.11 -6.65
C VAL A 47 13.19 -4.58 -8.02
N ASP A 48 12.92 -5.35 -9.07
CA ASP A 48 13.24 -5.02 -10.47
C ASP A 48 11.96 -4.90 -11.31
N GLY A 49 12.07 -4.24 -12.47
CA GLY A 49 10.94 -4.00 -13.36
C GLY A 49 10.14 -2.76 -12.97
N GLY A 50 8.88 -2.71 -13.41
CA GLY A 50 8.06 -1.49 -13.36
C GLY A 50 8.51 -0.44 -14.38
N GLU A 51 7.76 0.65 -14.49
CA GLU A 51 8.00 1.70 -15.51
C GLU A 51 9.39 2.34 -15.43
N HIS A 52 10.00 2.35 -14.23
CA HIS A 52 11.31 2.96 -13.99
C HIS A 52 12.43 1.95 -13.73
N GLY A 53 12.14 0.64 -13.75
CA GLY A 53 13.12 -0.41 -13.48
C GLY A 53 13.54 -0.53 -12.01
N ASN A 54 12.91 0.18 -11.07
CA ASN A 54 13.26 0.15 -9.63
C ASN A 54 12.27 -0.66 -8.78
N GLY A 55 11.47 -1.51 -9.43
CA GLY A 55 10.53 -2.40 -8.77
C GLY A 55 9.07 -1.97 -8.90
N LEU A 56 8.20 -2.90 -8.51
CA LEU A 56 6.75 -2.73 -8.54
C LEU A 56 6.10 -3.50 -7.39
N ILE A 57 4.87 -3.13 -7.07
CA ILE A 57 3.98 -3.90 -6.20
C ILE A 57 2.55 -3.83 -6.72
N VAL A 58 1.86 -4.98 -6.76
CA VAL A 58 0.47 -5.14 -7.18
C VAL A 58 -0.33 -5.78 -6.05
N ALA A 59 -1.47 -5.18 -5.72
CA ALA A 59 -2.36 -5.65 -4.68
C ALA A 59 -3.81 -5.62 -5.16
N GLU A 60 -4.67 -6.39 -4.48
CA GLU A 60 -6.07 -6.54 -4.84
C GLU A 60 -6.95 -6.40 -3.59
N PHE A 61 -8.14 -5.80 -3.78
CA PHE A 61 -9.16 -5.63 -2.76
C PHE A 61 -10.52 -6.08 -3.30
N ASP A 62 -11.16 -7.01 -2.60
CA ASP A 62 -12.49 -7.50 -2.94
C ASP A 62 -13.54 -6.48 -2.48
N ILE A 63 -14.20 -5.81 -3.43
CA ILE A 63 -15.23 -4.83 -3.11
C ILE A 63 -16.55 -5.56 -2.83
N LYS A 64 -16.97 -5.52 -1.55
CA LYS A 64 -18.22 -6.13 -1.06
C LYS A 64 -19.19 -5.06 -0.62
N ASP A 65 -20.49 -5.34 -0.72
CA ASP A 65 -21.55 -4.41 -0.34
C ASP A 65 -21.59 -4.11 1.16
N ASP A 66 -21.08 -5.02 1.98
CA ASP A 66 -21.02 -4.93 3.43
C ASP A 66 -19.75 -4.25 3.98
N LEU A 67 -18.88 -3.71 3.12
CA LEU A 67 -17.71 -2.96 3.58
C LEU A 67 -18.13 -1.73 4.40
N TRP A 68 -17.49 -1.57 5.56
CA TRP A 68 -17.93 -0.67 6.62
C TRP A 68 -18.18 0.78 6.16
N PHE A 69 -17.38 1.27 5.22
CA PHE A 69 -17.44 2.65 4.76
C PHE A 69 -18.68 2.95 3.92
N TYR A 70 -19.28 1.97 3.25
CA TYR A 70 -20.51 2.18 2.48
C TYR A 70 -21.69 2.55 3.37
N GLY A 71 -21.71 2.06 4.61
CA GLY A 71 -22.73 2.42 5.60
C GLY A 71 -22.65 3.86 6.10
N CYS A 72 -21.55 4.58 5.85
CA CYS A 72 -21.36 5.95 6.33
C CYS A 72 -20.90 6.95 5.26
N HIS A 73 -20.71 6.52 4.02
CA HIS A 73 -20.17 7.37 2.95
C HIS A 73 -20.80 7.01 1.60
N PHE A 74 -21.96 7.57 1.25
CA PHE A 74 -22.87 8.40 2.04
C PHE A 74 -24.21 7.69 2.22
N GLU A 75 -25.04 8.15 3.16
CA GLU A 75 -26.41 7.67 3.27
C GLU A 75 -27.18 7.98 1.95
N GLY A 76 -27.66 6.93 1.28
CA GLY A 76 -28.38 7.03 0.00
C GLY A 76 -27.49 7.12 -1.25
N ASP A 77 -26.17 7.25 -1.11
CA ASP A 77 -25.20 7.23 -2.21
C ASP A 77 -23.89 6.55 -1.74
N PRO A 78 -23.89 5.22 -1.57
CA PRO A 78 -22.74 4.50 -1.05
C PRO A 78 -21.60 4.51 -2.07
N ILE A 79 -20.42 4.98 -1.65
CA ILE A 79 -19.21 5.07 -2.46
C ILE A 79 -17.98 4.93 -1.56
N MET A 80 -16.98 4.16 -2.01
CA MET A 80 -15.72 4.07 -1.28
C MET A 80 -15.07 5.47 -1.18
N PRO A 81 -14.67 5.92 0.02
CA PRO A 81 -13.92 7.17 0.15
C PRO A 81 -12.61 7.09 -0.65
N GLY A 82 -12.42 7.99 -1.62
CA GLY A 82 -11.20 8.00 -2.46
C GLY A 82 -9.91 8.16 -1.66
N CYS A 83 -9.97 8.74 -0.46
CA CYS A 83 -8.83 8.81 0.46
C CYS A 83 -8.38 7.44 0.98
N LEU A 84 -9.27 6.45 1.10
CA LEU A 84 -8.91 5.09 1.50
C LEU A 84 -8.18 4.35 0.37
N GLY A 85 -8.60 4.55 -0.88
CA GLY A 85 -7.88 4.02 -2.05
C GLY A 85 -6.50 4.66 -2.19
N LEU A 86 -6.37 5.96 -1.89
CA LEU A 86 -5.08 6.64 -1.80
C LEU A 86 -4.20 6.07 -0.67
N ASP A 87 -4.79 5.79 0.50
CA ASP A 87 -4.06 5.20 1.62
C ASP A 87 -3.56 3.79 1.31
N ALA A 88 -4.32 2.98 0.57
CA ALA A 88 -3.86 1.68 0.07
C ALA A 88 -2.52 1.79 -0.67
N LEU A 89 -2.36 2.82 -1.51
CA LEU A 89 -1.11 3.04 -2.24
C LEU A 89 0.07 3.41 -1.31
N TRP A 90 -0.17 4.22 -0.27
CA TRP A 90 0.88 4.47 0.75
C TRP A 90 1.20 3.22 1.56
N GLN A 91 0.20 2.44 1.95
CA GLN A 91 0.37 1.17 2.66
C GLN A 91 1.24 0.20 1.84
N MET A 92 0.94 0.03 0.55
CA MET A 92 1.71 -0.80 -0.38
C MET A 92 3.17 -0.32 -0.52
N LEU A 93 3.41 0.99 -0.67
CA LEU A 93 4.77 1.52 -0.78
C LEU A 93 5.57 1.35 0.52
N GLY A 94 4.92 1.48 1.68
CA GLY A 94 5.52 1.19 2.98
C GLY A 94 5.85 -0.29 3.15
N PHE A 95 4.94 -1.18 2.74
CA PHE A 95 5.14 -2.62 2.72
C PHE A 95 6.33 -2.98 1.84
N PHE A 96 6.44 -2.39 0.64
CA PHE A 96 7.56 -2.59 -0.27
C PHE A 96 8.92 -2.29 0.36
N LEU A 97 9.02 -1.19 1.12
CA LEU A 97 10.25 -0.86 1.85
C LEU A 97 10.57 -1.87 2.97
N GLY A 98 9.55 -2.30 3.73
CA GLY A 98 9.71 -3.32 4.76
C GLY A 98 10.12 -4.68 4.18
N TRP A 99 9.53 -5.05 3.05
CA TRP A 99 9.84 -6.27 2.31
C TRP A 99 11.28 -6.30 1.78
N GLN A 100 11.84 -5.16 1.40
CA GLN A 100 13.27 -5.02 1.09
C GLN A 100 14.21 -5.14 2.31
N GLY A 101 13.67 -5.34 3.51
CA GLY A 101 14.44 -5.42 4.75
C GLY A 101 14.93 -4.07 5.25
N LEU A 102 14.32 -2.96 4.82
CA LEU A 102 14.68 -1.64 5.33
C LEU A 102 14.06 -1.43 6.72
N PRO A 103 14.82 -0.90 7.70
CA PRO A 103 14.37 -0.85 9.08
C PRO A 103 13.48 0.37 9.37
N GLY A 104 12.66 0.25 10.41
CA GLY A 104 11.91 1.34 11.02
C GLY A 104 10.42 1.40 10.65
N PRO A 105 9.60 2.07 11.48
CA PRO A 105 8.18 2.26 11.23
C PRO A 105 7.91 3.16 10.01
N GLY A 106 6.86 2.82 9.26
CA GLY A 106 6.46 3.55 8.06
C GLY A 106 5.65 4.82 8.35
N ARG A 107 5.89 5.88 7.55
CA ARG A 107 5.07 7.10 7.53
C ARG A 107 4.86 7.56 6.09
N ALA A 108 3.61 7.84 5.72
CA ALA A 108 3.31 8.58 4.51
C ALA A 108 3.86 10.01 4.63
N LEU A 109 4.54 10.47 3.60
CA LEU A 109 5.15 11.81 3.53
C LEU A 109 4.41 12.73 2.55
N GLY A 110 3.40 12.18 1.86
CA GLY A 110 2.54 12.89 0.94
C GLY A 110 2.53 12.28 -0.46
N VAL A 111 1.96 13.02 -1.38
CA VAL A 111 1.78 12.68 -2.79
C VAL A 111 2.00 13.95 -3.61
N GLY A 112 2.34 13.80 -4.89
CA GLY A 112 2.45 14.92 -5.83
C GLY A 112 1.06 15.28 -6.36
N GLU A 113 0.61 14.55 -7.37
CA GLU A 113 -0.72 14.70 -7.96
C GLU A 113 -1.59 13.48 -7.62
N VAL A 114 -2.89 13.72 -7.42
CA VAL A 114 -3.91 12.68 -7.29
C VAL A 114 -5.05 13.03 -8.23
N LYS A 115 -5.52 12.05 -9.01
CA LYS A 115 -6.73 12.17 -9.82
C LYS A 115 -7.69 11.04 -9.45
N PHE A 116 -8.95 11.42 -9.22
CA PHE A 116 -10.07 10.50 -9.10
C PHE A 116 -10.87 10.61 -10.40
N ALA A 117 -10.82 9.56 -11.22
CA ALA A 117 -11.44 9.48 -12.55
C ALA A 117 -12.67 8.57 -12.59
N GLY A 118 -12.92 7.81 -11.52
CA GLY A 118 -14.08 6.94 -11.39
C GLY A 118 -14.48 6.71 -9.93
N GLU A 119 -15.60 6.04 -9.75
CA GLU A 119 -16.20 5.72 -8.45
C GLU A 119 -16.09 4.22 -8.18
N VAL A 120 -16.01 3.85 -6.90
CA VAL A 120 -16.05 2.44 -6.47
C VAL A 120 -17.32 2.25 -5.66
N LYS A 121 -18.31 1.60 -6.28
CA LYS A 121 -19.65 1.32 -5.75
C LYS A 121 -19.73 -0.10 -5.17
N PRO A 122 -20.73 -0.40 -4.31
CA PRO A 122 -20.93 -1.73 -3.70
C PRO A 122 -21.47 -2.78 -4.70
N GLU A 123 -20.69 -3.11 -5.74
CA GLU A 123 -21.16 -3.92 -6.88
C GLU A 123 -20.45 -5.28 -7.05
N GLY A 124 -19.67 -5.74 -6.05
CA GLY A 124 -19.05 -7.07 -6.12
C GLY A 124 -17.88 -7.15 -7.10
N MET A 125 -17.08 -6.08 -7.19
CA MET A 125 -15.99 -5.91 -8.17
C MET A 125 -14.59 -6.11 -7.56
N LEU A 126 -13.58 -6.23 -8.41
CA LEU A 126 -12.19 -6.32 -7.99
C LEU A 126 -11.49 -4.97 -8.18
N LEU A 127 -11.00 -4.38 -7.08
CA LEU A 127 -10.14 -3.21 -7.15
C LEU A 127 -8.68 -3.65 -7.12
N ARG A 128 -7.97 -3.42 -8.23
CA ARG A 128 -6.55 -3.76 -8.40
C ARG A 128 -5.70 -2.51 -8.30
N TYR A 129 -4.76 -2.51 -7.37
CA TYR A 129 -3.76 -1.46 -7.20
C TYR A 129 -2.43 -1.87 -7.81
N ARG A 130 -1.73 -0.92 -8.42
CA ARG A 130 -0.35 -1.08 -8.85
C ARG A 130 0.45 0.16 -8.49
N ILE A 131 1.69 -0.07 -8.05
CA ILE A 131 2.70 0.97 -7.82
C ILE A 131 3.93 0.64 -8.66
N ASP A 132 4.45 1.67 -9.33
CA ASP A 132 5.71 1.66 -10.03
C ASP A 132 6.71 2.56 -9.30
N VAL A 133 7.76 1.94 -8.75
CA VAL A 133 8.71 2.64 -7.89
C VAL A 133 9.64 3.49 -8.74
N GLN A 134 9.68 4.81 -8.48
CA GLN A 134 10.59 5.72 -9.15
C GLN A 134 12.00 5.64 -8.58
N LYS A 135 12.13 5.57 -7.24
CA LYS A 135 13.42 5.49 -6.55
C LYS A 135 13.27 5.17 -5.07
N VAL A 136 14.31 4.56 -4.51
CA VAL A 136 14.50 4.39 -3.06
C VAL A 136 15.79 5.09 -2.63
N ILE A 137 15.70 5.95 -1.63
CA ILE A 137 16.82 6.73 -1.08
C ILE A 137 17.13 6.21 0.33
N LYS A 138 18.40 5.86 0.59
CA LYS A 138 18.86 5.30 1.87
C LYS A 138 19.96 6.19 2.46
N ARG A 139 19.61 7.06 3.42
CA ARG A 139 20.55 8.02 4.06
C ARG A 139 20.23 8.19 5.55
N GLY A 140 20.53 7.18 6.36
CA GLY A 140 20.17 7.11 7.79
C GLY A 140 18.70 6.71 8.06
N PHE A 141 17.82 6.99 7.11
CA PHE A 141 16.46 6.45 6.99
C PHE A 141 16.17 6.15 5.51
N ALA A 142 15.09 5.41 5.25
CA ALA A 142 14.68 5.05 3.89
C ALA A 142 13.50 5.92 3.44
N VAL A 143 13.49 6.38 2.19
CA VAL A 143 12.33 7.00 1.54
C VAL A 143 12.16 6.44 0.14
N ALA A 144 10.94 6.07 -0.22
CA ALA A 144 10.57 5.74 -1.59
C ALA A 144 9.73 6.84 -2.22
N VAL A 145 9.90 7.00 -3.53
CA VAL A 145 9.00 7.77 -4.39
C VAL A 145 8.44 6.82 -5.44
N ALA A 146 7.15 6.88 -5.72
CA ALA A 146 6.50 6.02 -6.69
C ALA A 146 5.29 6.69 -7.35
N ASP A 147 4.88 6.14 -8.48
CA ASP A 147 3.59 6.44 -9.10
C ASP A 147 2.64 5.26 -8.89
N GLY A 148 1.34 5.52 -8.95
CA GLY A 148 0.34 4.51 -8.60
C GLY A 148 -0.94 4.64 -9.40
N ILE A 149 -1.57 3.50 -9.65
CA ILE A 149 -2.84 3.37 -10.35
C ILE A 149 -3.76 2.41 -9.59
N ALA A 150 -5.05 2.69 -9.59
CA ALA A 150 -6.08 1.76 -9.14
C ALA A 150 -7.09 1.53 -10.27
N GLU A 151 -7.42 0.28 -10.52
CA GLU A 151 -8.30 -0.17 -11.59
C GLU A 151 -9.44 -1.00 -11.00
N LEU A 152 -10.69 -0.62 -11.28
CA LEU A 152 -11.89 -1.38 -10.92
C LEU A 152 -12.28 -2.22 -12.13
N ASP A 153 -12.16 -3.55 -12.03
CA ASP A 153 -12.39 -4.49 -13.14
C ASP A 153 -11.68 -4.11 -14.47
N GLY A 154 -10.50 -3.51 -14.35
CA GLY A 154 -9.66 -3.08 -15.48
C GLY A 154 -9.89 -1.63 -15.94
N GLU A 155 -10.85 -0.91 -15.37
CA GLU A 155 -11.06 0.51 -15.65
C GLU A 155 -10.35 1.39 -14.61
N THR A 156 -9.52 2.34 -15.05
CA THR A 156 -8.78 3.22 -14.15
C THR A 156 -9.71 4.13 -13.36
N VAL A 157 -9.70 3.99 -12.04
CA VAL A 157 -10.46 4.86 -11.13
C VAL A 157 -9.57 5.91 -10.46
N TYR A 158 -8.32 5.56 -10.10
CA TYR A 158 -7.38 6.48 -9.44
C TYR A 158 -6.03 6.48 -10.13
N THR A 159 -5.39 7.66 -10.20
CA THR A 159 -3.97 7.78 -10.58
C THR A 159 -3.27 8.71 -9.62
N THR A 160 -2.02 8.41 -9.30
CA THR A 160 -1.18 9.24 -8.45
C THR A 160 0.21 9.38 -9.04
N THR A 161 0.81 10.56 -8.86
CA THR A 161 2.23 10.77 -9.13
C THR A 161 2.97 11.22 -7.88
N GLY A 162 4.19 10.74 -7.69
CA GLY A 162 5.06 11.19 -6.61
C GLY A 162 4.55 10.84 -5.20
N LEU A 163 3.92 9.67 -5.03
CA LEU A 163 3.67 9.08 -3.71
C LEU A 163 4.98 8.94 -2.95
N ARG A 164 4.99 9.31 -1.67
CA ARG A 164 6.18 9.25 -0.82
C ARG A 164 5.88 8.56 0.50
N VAL A 165 6.70 7.57 0.85
CA VAL A 165 6.68 6.89 2.14
C VAL A 165 8.12 6.75 2.64
N GLY A 166 8.32 6.92 3.94
CA GLY A 166 9.62 6.66 4.57
C GLY A 166 9.53 5.69 5.74
N LEU A 167 10.64 4.99 6.01
CA LEU A 167 10.83 4.16 7.19
C LEU A 167 11.87 4.83 8.12
N PHE A 168 11.49 5.02 9.38
CA PHE A 168 12.22 5.89 10.32
C PHE A 168 12.69 5.11 11.55
N PRO A 169 13.85 4.43 11.50
CA PRO A 169 14.36 3.71 12.67
C PRO A 169 14.63 4.70 13.82
N PRO A 170 14.54 4.25 15.08
CA PRO A 170 14.89 5.06 16.24
C PRO A 170 16.31 5.64 16.08
N ARG A 171 16.49 6.93 16.41
CA ARG A 171 17.84 7.51 16.45
C ARG A 171 18.60 6.90 17.62
N GLU A 172 19.86 6.54 17.41
CA GLU A 172 20.76 6.20 18.53
C GLU A 172 20.70 7.31 19.59
N GLY A 173 20.31 6.96 20.82
CA GLY A 173 20.18 7.89 21.95
C GLY A 173 18.78 8.44 22.24
N SER A 174 17.74 8.04 21.49
CA SER A 174 16.35 8.33 21.89
C SER A 174 15.87 7.28 22.91
N LYS A 175 15.70 7.70 24.16
CA LYS A 175 14.94 6.97 25.20
C LYS A 175 13.45 7.22 25.03
#